data_AF-A0A0C9Y3W8-F1
#
_entry.id   AF-A0A0C9Y3W8-F1
#
_cell.length_a   1.000
_cell.length_b   1.000
_cell.length_c   1.000
_cell.angle_alpha   90.00
_cell.angle_beta   90.00
_cell.angle_gamma   90.00
#
_symmetry.space_group_name_H-M   'P 1'
#
loop_
_entity.id
_entity.type
_entity.pdbx_description
1 polymer ?
#
loop_
_entity_poly.entity_id
_entity_poly.type
_entity_poly.pdbx_seq_one_letter_code
_entity_poly.pdbx_strand_id
1 'polypeptide(L)'
;MAEIMNTRGQHISSTFFPRRKHAFRPSSGPIRRLITGVPTFEGPGESVAEISDVLLNVDRVSKEQAKLKHGIGESSDNFLESFAKFEEEHPDFIILSRLGKYTVISTQTAFMCSQLVNGPLNGMVSDAAHGFWKDRKALLMVSSTYSPVLHCWVPGVVSYTNGASTNHFAAHFLAVLQSITREAEGRNISIMDFSEAERSGFINGFIQFWTMRVNNTRTAEELAEAAKAILCGCEEHFRAAVTRVSRINGAVGPNKVEAFKTRALGLLSVASGDEFDKQANLIIQDFPKLKPWMEWWMRPSHATMLFSSQRLMEEHVVESMPNTTNAEEAMHWRFYSATGRDHSFMHGMNSLYKIAMDFERQFDAVNKGIPIRYRQPEAWKVIAAEIGRTKPTCAEKPNEKKRKKNDGRPPDTIKELLNKSTN
;
A
#
# COMPACT_ATOMS: atom_id res chain seq x y z
N MET A 1 -8.30 -16.76 77.46
CA MET A 1 -7.01 -16.15 77.08
C MET A 1 -7.28 -15.27 75.87
N ALA A 2 -7.81 -14.04 75.97
CA ALA A 2 -7.28 -12.86 76.68
C ALA A 2 -5.78 -12.70 76.34
N GLU A 3 -5.25 -11.62 75.75
CA GLU A 3 -5.67 -10.22 75.55
C GLU A 3 -4.47 -9.57 74.80
N ILE A 4 -4.61 -8.67 73.81
CA ILE A 4 -4.31 -7.21 73.83
C ILE A 4 -3.87 -6.88 72.37
N MET A 5 -4.61 -6.17 71.51
CA MET A 5 -4.91 -4.72 71.43
C MET A 5 -3.71 -3.76 71.41
N ASN A 6 -3.38 -3.22 70.25
CA ASN A 6 -3.29 -1.76 69.98
C ASN A 6 -2.71 -1.52 68.57
N THR A 7 -3.09 -0.56 67.74
CA THR A 7 -4.30 0.22 67.40
C THR A 7 -3.82 1.35 66.48
N ARG A 8 -4.75 1.95 65.72
CA ARG A 8 -4.67 3.23 64.98
C ARG A 8 -4.01 3.07 63.60
N GLY A 9 -4.72 3.11 62.48
CA GLY A 9 -6.01 3.72 62.18
C GLY A 9 -5.82 5.20 61.85
N GLN A 10 -5.86 5.53 60.56
CA GLN A 10 -6.40 6.81 60.06
C GLN A 10 -6.62 6.75 58.53
N HIS A 11 -7.90 6.89 58.16
CA HIS A 11 -8.36 7.41 56.87
C HIS A 11 -7.75 8.81 56.60
N ILE A 12 -7.68 9.20 55.31
CA ILE A 12 -7.84 10.55 54.69
C ILE A 12 -7.26 10.42 53.26
N SER A 13 -8.10 10.35 52.23
CA SER A 13 -8.66 11.45 51.44
C SER A 13 -7.73 12.01 50.36
N SER A 14 -8.36 12.29 49.24
CA SER A 14 -7.89 12.90 48.00
C SER A 14 -7.03 14.15 48.14
N THR A 15 -6.28 14.40 47.05
CA THR A 15 -5.55 15.61 46.65
C THR A 15 -4.18 15.79 47.28
N PHE A 16 -3.12 15.74 46.46
CA PHE A 16 -2.23 16.87 46.19
C PHE A 16 -1.17 16.49 45.16
N PHE A 17 -1.23 17.12 43.99
CA PHE A 17 -0.10 17.25 43.06
C PHE A 17 0.99 18.09 43.74
N PRO A 18 2.27 17.69 43.67
CA PRO A 18 3.35 18.64 43.59
C PRO A 18 3.90 18.64 42.16
N ARG A 19 3.51 19.66 41.39
CA ARG A 19 4.28 20.12 40.23
C ARG A 19 5.68 20.48 40.71
N ARG A 20 6.67 19.58 40.54
CA ARG A 20 8.08 19.99 40.44
C ARG A 20 8.45 20.11 38.97
N LYS A 21 8.35 21.35 38.48
CA LYS A 21 9.06 21.81 37.29
C LYS A 21 10.56 21.75 37.60
N HIS A 22 11.21 20.62 37.33
CA HIS A 22 12.64 20.65 37.02
C HIS A 22 12.78 20.94 35.54
N ALA A 23 13.43 22.06 35.26
CA ALA A 23 13.65 22.60 33.94
C ALA A 23 14.36 21.58 33.04
N PHE A 24 13.60 20.87 32.21
CA PHE A 24 14.13 20.23 31.02
C PHE A 24 14.65 21.36 30.13
N ARG A 25 15.97 21.54 30.03
CA ARG A 25 16.57 22.42 29.01
C ARG A 25 16.59 21.62 27.69
N PRO A 26 15.70 21.89 26.72
CA PRO A 26 15.72 21.23 25.43
C PRO A 26 16.65 22.06 24.53
N SER A 27 17.96 21.92 24.71
CA SER A 27 18.93 22.61 23.84
C SER A 27 20.22 21.80 23.60
N SER A 28 20.10 20.48 23.62
CA SER A 28 21.15 19.57 23.15
C SER A 28 20.55 18.56 22.18
N GLY A 29 20.86 18.72 20.90
CA GLY A 29 20.30 17.92 19.81
C GLY A 29 20.70 16.43 19.83
N PRO A 30 20.29 15.65 18.81
CA PRO A 30 20.44 14.20 18.74
C PRO A 30 21.87 13.66 18.95
N ILE A 31 22.89 14.47 18.63
CA ILE A 31 24.31 14.08 18.68
C ILE A 31 24.85 14.07 20.12
N ARG A 32 24.46 15.04 20.95
CA ARG A 32 24.89 15.06 22.37
C ARG A 32 24.32 13.88 23.14
N ARG A 33 23.16 13.35 22.74
CA ARG A 33 22.57 12.15 23.34
C ARG A 33 23.35 10.87 23.06
N LEU A 34 24.11 10.80 21.96
CA LEU A 34 25.00 9.66 21.71
C LEU A 34 26.23 9.70 22.63
N ILE A 35 26.70 10.91 22.99
CA ILE A 35 27.86 11.14 23.85
C ILE A 35 27.51 11.02 25.35
N THR A 36 26.27 11.30 25.73
CA THR A 36 25.82 11.18 27.13
C THR A 36 25.08 9.88 27.44
N GLY A 37 24.96 8.98 26.46
CA GLY A 37 24.11 7.81 26.55
C GLY A 37 22.65 8.09 26.19
N VAL A 38 22.04 7.17 25.44
CA VAL A 38 20.63 7.27 25.03
C VAL A 38 19.75 6.92 26.23
N PRO A 39 18.79 7.78 26.64
CA PRO A 39 17.94 7.46 27.78
C PRO A 39 17.14 6.17 27.55
N THR A 40 17.32 5.20 28.43
CA THR A 40 16.54 3.96 28.51
C THR A 40 15.73 3.93 29.80
N PHE A 41 14.87 2.92 29.96
CA PHE A 41 14.07 2.73 31.19
C PHE A 41 14.96 2.50 32.42
N GLU A 42 16.17 1.97 32.25
CA GLU A 42 17.11 1.64 33.33
C GLU A 42 18.16 2.74 33.57
N GLY A 43 18.12 3.84 32.81
CA GLY A 43 19.11 4.92 32.86
C GLY A 43 19.67 5.28 31.49
N PRO A 44 20.65 6.22 31.39
CA PRO A 44 21.34 6.45 30.14
C PRO A 44 22.07 5.16 29.71
N GLY A 45 21.79 4.68 28.49
CA GLY A 45 22.52 3.56 27.89
C GLY A 45 23.94 3.93 27.51
N GLU A 46 24.69 2.99 26.93
CA GLU A 46 26.12 3.14 26.62
C GLU A 46 26.43 4.38 25.76
N SER A 47 27.52 5.05 26.10
CA SER A 47 27.97 6.26 25.42
C SER A 47 28.96 5.94 24.31
N VAL A 48 28.86 6.62 23.16
CA VAL A 48 29.88 6.51 22.12
C VAL A 48 31.25 7.01 22.57
N ALA A 49 31.31 7.81 23.64
CA ALA A 49 32.57 8.26 24.23
C ALA A 49 33.30 7.13 24.99
N GLU A 50 32.60 6.06 25.39
CA GLU A 50 33.20 4.89 26.04
C GLU A 50 33.93 3.98 25.05
N ILE A 51 33.63 4.11 23.75
CA ILE A 51 34.28 3.35 22.67
C ILE A 51 35.68 3.93 22.38
N SER A 52 35.83 5.25 22.46
CA SER A 52 37.11 5.94 22.22
C SER A 52 37.04 7.39 22.69
N ASP A 53 38.11 7.87 23.35
CA ASP A 53 38.27 9.28 23.80
C ASP A 53 38.07 10.29 22.66
N VAL A 54 38.35 9.86 21.44
CA VAL A 54 38.21 10.64 20.22
C VAL A 54 36.73 11.01 19.93
N LEU A 55 35.78 10.24 20.45
CA LEU A 55 34.33 10.43 20.30
C LEU A 55 33.71 11.31 21.39
N LEU A 56 34.52 11.89 22.29
CA LEU A 56 34.10 13.00 23.16
C LEU A 56 33.83 14.29 22.37
N ASN A 57 34.40 14.41 21.16
CA ASN A 57 34.22 15.57 20.30
C ASN A 57 32.88 15.50 19.54
N VAL A 58 31.97 16.41 19.88
CA VAL A 58 30.63 16.53 19.28
C VAL A 58 30.66 16.70 17.76
N ASP A 59 31.61 17.48 17.22
CA ASP A 59 31.73 17.70 15.78
C ASP A 59 32.25 16.46 15.07
N ARG A 60 33.10 15.67 15.75
CA ARG A 60 33.59 14.40 15.23
C ARG A 60 32.49 13.34 15.21
N VAL A 61 31.68 13.25 16.27
CA VAL A 61 30.49 12.39 16.30
C VAL A 61 29.49 12.81 15.22
N SER A 62 29.30 14.12 15.01
CA SER A 62 28.49 14.65 13.92
C SER A 62 29.02 14.21 12.55
N LYS A 63 30.34 14.27 12.33
CA LYS A 63 30.99 13.86 11.08
C LYS A 63 30.90 12.36 10.82
N GLU A 64 31.14 11.53 11.83
CA GLU A 64 30.99 10.07 11.71
C GLU A 64 29.52 9.67 11.51
N GLN A 65 28.59 10.32 12.22
CA GLN A 65 27.16 10.16 11.99
C GLN A 65 26.76 10.61 10.57
N ALA A 66 27.34 11.70 10.07
CA ALA A 66 27.12 12.17 8.70
C ALA A 66 27.66 11.18 7.67
N LYS A 67 28.81 10.54 7.89
CA LYS A 67 29.31 9.46 7.01
C LYS A 67 28.37 8.26 6.99
N LEU A 68 27.81 7.87 8.15
CA LEU A 68 26.82 6.80 8.25
C LEU A 68 25.49 7.18 7.58
N LYS A 69 25.04 8.43 7.72
CA LYS A 69 23.78 8.95 7.15
C LYS A 69 23.86 9.25 5.65
N HIS A 70 25.01 9.74 5.19
CA HIS A 70 25.23 10.08 3.78
C HIS A 70 25.70 8.88 2.95
N GLY A 71 26.01 7.75 3.61
CA GLY A 71 26.69 6.64 2.98
C GLY A 71 28.09 7.06 2.53
N ILE A 72 29.03 6.13 2.57
CA ILE A 72 30.12 6.19 1.58
C ILE A 72 29.40 6.33 0.24
N GLY A 73 29.68 7.39 -0.52
CA GLY A 73 29.08 7.55 -1.84
C GLY A 73 29.24 6.22 -2.58
N GLU A 74 28.13 5.57 -2.91
CA GLU A 74 28.14 4.33 -3.69
C GLU A 74 28.80 4.71 -5.02
N SER A 75 30.10 4.45 -5.13
CA SER A 75 30.72 4.19 -6.42
C SER A 75 29.86 3.15 -7.13
N SER A 76 29.67 3.29 -8.44
CA SER A 76 28.95 2.28 -9.24
C SER A 76 29.52 0.87 -9.02
N ASP A 77 30.83 0.79 -8.76
CA ASP A 77 31.53 -0.48 -8.54
C ASP A 77 31.15 -1.07 -7.17
N ASN A 78 31.05 -0.24 -6.13
CA ASN A 78 30.57 -0.66 -4.81
C ASN A 78 29.11 -1.12 -4.83
N PHE A 79 28.28 -0.58 -5.73
CA PHE A 79 26.89 -0.99 -5.87
C PHE A 79 26.78 -2.43 -6.39
N LEU A 80 27.50 -2.76 -7.47
CA LEU A 80 27.45 -4.10 -8.06
C LEU A 80 27.98 -5.16 -7.08
N GLU A 81 29.06 -4.86 -6.37
CA GLU A 81 29.58 -5.74 -5.31
C GLU A 81 28.57 -5.89 -4.16
N SER A 82 27.95 -4.79 -3.71
CA SER A 82 26.94 -4.83 -2.65
C SER A 82 25.69 -5.60 -3.08
N PHE A 83 25.29 -5.50 -4.35
CA PHE A 83 24.15 -6.20 -4.90
C PHE A 83 24.42 -7.70 -5.05
N ALA A 84 25.59 -8.07 -5.57
CA ALA A 84 26.02 -9.46 -5.66
C ALA A 84 26.11 -10.10 -4.26
N LYS A 85 26.68 -9.37 -3.29
CA LYS A 85 26.73 -9.82 -1.89
C LYS A 85 25.33 -10.00 -1.30
N PHE A 86 24.39 -9.10 -1.60
CA PHE A 86 23.01 -9.23 -1.14
C PHE A 86 22.32 -10.48 -1.72
N GLU A 87 22.57 -10.79 -3.00
CA GLU A 87 22.04 -12.00 -3.66
C GLU A 87 22.65 -13.28 -3.06
N GLU A 88 23.94 -13.24 -2.69
CA GLU A 88 24.61 -14.34 -1.99
C GLU A 88 24.08 -14.54 -0.55
N GLU A 89 23.85 -13.44 0.19
CA GLU A 89 23.31 -13.48 1.55
C GLU A 89 21.83 -13.90 1.59
N HIS A 90 21.09 -13.64 0.52
CA HIS A 90 19.66 -13.90 0.40
C HIS A 90 19.32 -14.64 -0.90
N PRO A 91 19.74 -15.92 -1.01
CA PRO A 91 19.47 -16.71 -2.21
C PRO A 91 17.97 -16.82 -2.46
N ASP A 92 17.58 -16.82 -3.73
CA ASP A 92 16.21 -16.92 -4.22
C ASP A 92 15.26 -15.77 -3.82
N PHE A 93 15.75 -14.76 -3.09
CA PHE A 93 14.91 -13.63 -2.69
C PHE A 93 14.58 -12.71 -3.87
N ILE A 94 15.48 -12.56 -4.84
CA ILE A 94 15.25 -11.80 -6.08
C ILE A 94 14.66 -12.76 -7.12
N ILE A 95 13.39 -12.58 -7.46
CA ILE A 95 12.67 -13.47 -8.39
C ILE A 95 12.64 -12.95 -9.83
N LEU A 96 12.84 -11.64 -10.02
CA LEU A 96 12.92 -11.02 -11.33
C LEU A 96 13.80 -9.78 -11.24
N SER A 97 14.77 -9.67 -12.15
CA SER A 97 15.59 -8.49 -12.32
C SER A 97 15.58 -8.05 -13.78
N ARG A 98 15.13 -6.82 -14.04
CA ARG A 98 15.22 -6.17 -15.34
C ARG A 98 15.93 -4.84 -15.16
N LEU A 99 17.14 -4.74 -15.68
CA LEU A 99 17.95 -3.53 -15.66
C LEU A 99 17.94 -2.89 -17.05
N GLY A 100 17.77 -1.56 -17.11
CA GLY A 100 17.78 -0.83 -18.37
C GLY A 100 16.95 0.45 -18.32
N LYS A 101 16.41 0.87 -19.48
CA LYS A 101 15.63 2.12 -19.61
C LYS A 101 14.49 2.22 -18.61
N TYR A 102 13.87 1.10 -18.27
CA TYR A 102 13.02 0.93 -17.11
C TYR A 102 13.63 -0.20 -16.28
N THR A 103 13.78 0.05 -14.98
CA THR A 103 14.41 -0.88 -14.05
C THR A 103 13.37 -1.38 -13.07
N VAL A 104 13.25 -2.69 -12.97
CA VAL A 104 12.35 -3.39 -12.04
C VAL A 104 13.10 -4.54 -11.40
N ILE A 105 13.08 -4.58 -10.07
CA ILE A 105 13.65 -5.66 -9.29
C ILE A 105 12.55 -6.14 -8.36
N SER A 106 12.09 -7.38 -8.59
CA SER A 106 11.03 -8.02 -7.82
C SER A 106 11.61 -9.01 -6.83
N THR A 107 11.12 -8.96 -5.61
CA THR A 107 11.57 -9.79 -4.51
C THR A 107 10.42 -10.52 -3.84
N GLN A 108 10.70 -11.71 -3.35
CA GLN A 108 9.73 -12.59 -2.71
C GLN A 108 10.47 -13.66 -1.89
N THR A 109 9.92 -14.05 -0.74
CA THR A 109 10.35 -15.27 -0.01
C THR A 109 9.45 -16.47 -0.35
N ALA A 110 9.92 -17.69 -0.05
CA ALA A 110 9.10 -18.89 -0.21
C ALA A 110 7.77 -18.79 0.57
N PHE A 111 7.80 -18.21 1.79
CA PHE A 111 6.59 -17.93 2.54
C PHE A 111 5.64 -16.99 1.78
N MET A 112 6.13 -15.86 1.28
CA MET A 112 5.31 -14.92 0.49
C MET A 112 4.68 -15.60 -0.74
N CYS A 113 5.44 -16.46 -1.43
CA CYS A 113 4.95 -17.26 -2.55
C CYS A 113 3.82 -18.21 -2.13
N SER A 114 3.96 -18.93 -1.01
CA SER A 114 2.92 -19.83 -0.49
C SER A 114 1.61 -19.12 -0.20
N GLN A 115 1.66 -17.85 0.23
CA GLN A 115 0.46 -17.07 0.52
C GLN A 115 -0.30 -16.65 -0.76
N LEU A 116 0.32 -16.71 -1.94
CA LEU A 116 -0.33 -16.36 -3.21
C LEU A 116 -1.41 -17.36 -3.62
N VAL A 117 -1.33 -18.62 -3.19
CA VAL A 117 -2.25 -19.71 -3.62
C VAL A 117 -3.01 -20.34 -2.43
N ASN A 118 -2.98 -19.70 -1.25
CA ASN A 118 -3.63 -20.22 -0.04
C ASN A 118 -5.15 -19.98 0.01
N GLY A 119 -5.91 -20.66 -0.86
CA GLY A 119 -7.35 -20.84 -0.73
C GLY A 119 -8.18 -20.38 -1.95
N PRO A 120 -9.44 -20.84 -2.06
CA PRO A 120 -10.29 -20.64 -3.23
C PRO A 120 -10.72 -19.20 -3.54
N LEU A 121 -10.36 -18.22 -2.69
CA LEU A 121 -10.95 -16.89 -2.66
C LEU A 121 -9.94 -15.75 -2.41
N ASN A 122 -8.64 -15.97 -2.63
CA ASN A 122 -7.65 -14.93 -2.35
C ASN A 122 -7.63 -13.88 -3.47
N GLY A 123 -8.51 -12.88 -3.36
CA GLY A 123 -8.33 -11.62 -4.07
C GLY A 123 -6.96 -11.03 -3.73
N MET A 124 -6.19 -10.70 -4.75
CA MET A 124 -4.91 -10.03 -4.60
C MET A 124 -5.07 -8.55 -4.89
N VAL A 125 -4.47 -7.71 -4.05
CA VAL A 125 -4.48 -6.26 -4.23
C VAL A 125 -3.07 -5.82 -4.55
N SER A 126 -2.92 -4.91 -5.51
CA SER A 126 -1.63 -4.34 -5.87
C SER A 126 -1.69 -2.81 -5.81
N ASP A 127 -0.63 -2.18 -5.33
CA ASP A 127 -0.48 -0.72 -5.35
C ASP A 127 1.00 -0.32 -5.50
N ALA A 128 1.21 0.92 -5.91
CA ALA A 128 2.52 1.52 -6.06
C ALA A 128 2.62 2.82 -5.26
N ALA A 129 3.48 2.84 -4.24
CA ALA A 129 3.65 4.01 -3.38
C ALA A 129 5.03 4.68 -3.51
N HIS A 130 5.01 6.01 -3.46
CA HIS A 130 6.20 6.83 -3.28
C HIS A 130 6.58 6.98 -1.82
N GLY A 131 7.86 7.22 -1.55
CA GLY A 131 8.36 7.60 -0.22
C GLY A 131 9.04 6.49 0.57
N PHE A 132 9.03 5.26 0.08
CA PHE A 132 9.92 4.22 0.60
C PHE A 132 11.38 4.50 0.20
N TRP A 133 11.59 4.85 -1.06
CA TRP A 133 12.91 5.12 -1.63
C TRP A 133 13.30 6.58 -1.51
N LYS A 134 14.61 6.83 -1.38
CA LYS A 134 15.22 8.16 -1.40
C LYS A 134 15.03 8.85 -2.75
N ASP A 135 15.11 8.09 -3.84
CA ASP A 135 14.74 8.59 -5.16
C ASP A 135 13.22 8.76 -5.26
N ARG A 136 12.79 10.00 -5.47
CA ARG A 136 11.37 10.37 -5.58
C ARG A 136 10.72 9.88 -6.86
N LYS A 137 11.49 9.49 -7.88
CA LYS A 137 10.97 8.87 -9.10
C LYS A 137 10.70 7.38 -8.90
N ALA A 138 11.40 6.75 -7.97
CA ALA A 138 11.22 5.35 -7.67
C ALA A 138 9.91 5.10 -6.91
N LEU A 139 9.37 3.91 -7.13
CA LEU A 139 8.16 3.41 -6.48
C LEU A 139 8.45 2.08 -5.82
N LEU A 140 7.76 1.85 -4.71
CA LEU A 140 7.62 0.53 -4.12
C LEU A 140 6.29 -0.03 -4.60
N MET A 141 6.33 -1.04 -5.45
CA MET A 141 5.14 -1.78 -5.86
C MET A 141 4.98 -3.00 -4.96
N VAL A 142 3.77 -3.23 -4.48
CA VAL A 142 3.44 -4.38 -3.64
C VAL A 142 2.20 -5.03 -4.18
N SER A 143 2.20 -6.36 -4.25
CA SER A 143 1.03 -7.20 -4.47
C SER A 143 0.83 -8.08 -3.24
N SER A 144 -0.31 -7.97 -2.55
CA SER A 144 -0.58 -8.67 -1.30
C SER A 144 -1.83 -9.54 -1.36
N THR A 145 -1.81 -10.63 -0.61
CA THR A 145 -2.96 -11.51 -0.41
C THR A 145 -3.40 -11.51 1.06
N TYR A 146 -4.65 -11.84 1.31
CA TYR A 146 -5.16 -11.93 2.67
C TYR A 146 -4.75 -13.25 3.30
N SER A 147 -4.11 -13.21 4.48
CA SER A 147 -3.79 -14.41 5.24
C SER A 147 -4.86 -14.61 6.34
N PRO A 148 -5.67 -15.68 6.27
CA PRO A 148 -6.66 -15.98 7.30
C PRO A 148 -6.00 -16.36 8.63
N VAL A 149 -4.76 -16.89 8.60
CA VAL A 149 -3.99 -17.24 9.80
C VAL A 149 -3.54 -15.99 10.54
N LEU A 150 -2.99 -15.00 9.82
CA LEU A 150 -2.52 -13.75 10.44
C LEU A 150 -3.61 -12.70 10.63
N HIS A 151 -4.79 -12.93 10.07
CA HIS A 151 -5.90 -11.98 10.02
C HIS A 151 -5.42 -10.60 9.54
N CYS A 152 -4.60 -10.59 8.50
CA CYS A 152 -4.14 -9.38 7.83
C CYS A 152 -3.64 -9.69 6.41
N TRP A 153 -3.49 -8.64 5.61
CA TRP A 153 -2.82 -8.69 4.32
C TRP A 153 -1.33 -8.98 4.51
N VAL A 154 -0.79 -9.83 3.65
CA VAL A 154 0.61 -10.28 3.62
C VAL A 154 1.16 -10.03 2.22
N PRO A 155 2.35 -9.45 2.07
CA PRO A 155 2.92 -9.22 0.75
C PRO A 155 3.21 -10.56 0.07
N GLY A 156 2.78 -10.70 -1.18
CA GLY A 156 3.08 -11.84 -2.04
C GLY A 156 4.27 -11.56 -2.96
N VAL A 157 4.33 -10.37 -3.58
CA VAL A 157 5.49 -9.88 -4.33
C VAL A 157 5.71 -8.41 -4.02
N VAL A 158 6.96 -8.03 -3.81
CA VAL A 158 7.36 -6.63 -3.64
C VAL A 158 8.32 -6.27 -4.76
N SER A 159 8.28 -5.05 -5.28
CA SER A 159 9.21 -4.62 -6.32
C SER A 159 9.69 -3.19 -6.16
N TYR A 160 10.99 -3.00 -6.38
CA TYR A 160 11.56 -1.71 -6.71
C TYR A 160 11.26 -1.41 -8.17
N THR A 161 10.79 -0.20 -8.46
CA THR A 161 10.75 0.33 -9.83
C THR A 161 11.33 1.73 -9.88
N ASN A 162 12.08 2.05 -10.93
CA ASN A 162 12.61 3.42 -11.11
C ASN A 162 11.59 4.39 -11.78
N GLY A 163 10.33 3.98 -11.87
CA GLY A 163 9.25 4.75 -12.47
C GLY A 163 7.91 4.00 -12.48
N ALA A 164 6.91 4.63 -13.10
CA ALA A 164 5.50 4.23 -13.08
C ALA A 164 4.91 3.98 -14.49
N SER A 165 5.75 3.64 -15.47
CA SER A 165 5.24 3.36 -16.83
C SER A 165 4.62 1.98 -16.92
N THR A 166 3.82 1.75 -17.96
CA THR A 166 3.23 0.43 -18.28
C THR A 166 4.23 -0.72 -18.24
N ASN A 167 5.47 -0.48 -18.69
CA ASN A 167 6.52 -1.49 -18.67
C ASN A 167 6.98 -1.88 -17.26
N HIS A 168 6.92 -0.95 -16.30
CA HIS A 168 7.27 -1.23 -14.91
C HIS A 168 6.22 -2.14 -14.28
N PHE A 169 4.95 -1.79 -14.45
CA PHE A 169 3.82 -2.58 -14.00
C PHE A 169 3.79 -3.96 -14.66
N ALA A 170 4.03 -4.03 -15.98
CA ALA A 170 4.11 -5.31 -16.69
C ALA A 170 5.19 -6.23 -16.13
N ALA A 171 6.37 -5.70 -15.79
CA ALA A 171 7.43 -6.50 -15.18
C ALA A 171 7.07 -6.96 -13.75
N HIS A 172 6.43 -6.11 -12.95
CA HIS A 172 5.91 -6.50 -11.63
C HIS A 172 4.86 -7.62 -11.75
N PHE A 173 3.89 -7.48 -12.65
CA PHE A 173 2.85 -8.50 -12.83
C PHE A 173 3.37 -9.77 -13.48
N LEU A 174 4.39 -9.70 -14.32
CA LEU A 174 5.07 -10.89 -14.79
C LEU A 174 5.67 -11.67 -13.61
N ALA A 175 6.35 -11.00 -12.68
CA ALA A 175 6.91 -11.65 -11.48
C ALA A 175 5.81 -12.28 -10.62
N VAL A 176 4.68 -11.59 -10.45
CA VAL A 176 3.50 -12.10 -9.75
C VAL A 176 2.93 -13.35 -10.42
N LEU A 177 2.66 -13.32 -11.73
CA LEU A 177 2.11 -14.45 -12.48
C LEU A 177 3.06 -15.65 -12.50
N GLN A 178 4.37 -15.41 -12.63
CA GLN A 178 5.39 -16.44 -12.51
C GLN A 178 5.39 -17.07 -11.11
N SER A 179 5.24 -16.27 -10.06
CA SER A 179 5.17 -16.75 -8.67
C SER A 179 3.91 -17.57 -8.42
N ILE A 180 2.75 -17.06 -8.84
CA ILE A 180 1.48 -17.78 -8.77
C ILE A 180 1.62 -19.09 -9.50
N THR A 181 2.19 -19.12 -10.70
CA THR A 181 2.24 -20.37 -11.47
C THR A 181 3.23 -21.37 -10.89
N ARG A 182 4.37 -20.91 -10.38
CA ARG A 182 5.31 -21.76 -9.64
C ARG A 182 4.62 -22.47 -8.46
N GLU A 183 3.72 -21.77 -7.78
CA GLU A 183 2.95 -22.32 -6.65
C GLU A 183 1.68 -23.09 -7.12
N ALA A 184 1.01 -22.62 -8.18
CA ALA A 184 -0.25 -23.12 -8.69
C ALA A 184 -0.12 -24.31 -9.65
N GLU A 185 1.07 -24.57 -10.21
CA GLU A 185 1.41 -25.88 -10.78
C GLU A 185 1.28 -27.02 -9.74
N GLY A 186 1.03 -26.69 -8.46
CA GLY A 186 0.45 -27.59 -7.45
C GLY A 186 -1.02 -27.38 -7.04
N ARG A 187 -1.68 -26.22 -7.29
CA ARG A 187 -3.00 -25.88 -6.67
C ARG A 187 -4.00 -24.96 -7.44
N ASN A 188 -3.75 -24.61 -8.70
CA ASN A 188 -4.75 -24.17 -9.71
C ASN A 188 -5.77 -23.02 -9.39
N ILE A 189 -5.36 -21.76 -9.11
CA ILE A 189 -6.27 -20.56 -8.95
C ILE A 189 -5.56 -19.22 -9.29
N SER A 190 -6.26 -18.20 -9.87
CA SER A 190 -5.93 -16.74 -9.72
C SER A 190 -6.98 -15.73 -10.26
N ILE A 191 -7.19 -14.57 -9.59
CA ILE A 191 -7.96 -13.35 -9.99
C ILE A 191 -7.32 -12.07 -9.35
N MET A 192 -7.29 -10.89 -10.01
CA MET A 192 -6.54 -9.67 -9.59
C MET A 192 -7.14 -8.29 -10.06
N ASP A 193 -6.93 -7.17 -9.34
CA ASP A 193 -7.51 -5.79 -9.56
C ASP A 193 -6.44 -4.70 -9.85
N PHE A 194 -6.72 -3.70 -10.73
CA PHE A 194 -5.78 -2.65 -11.20
C PHE A 194 -6.36 -1.27 -11.62
N SER A 195 -5.52 -0.21 -11.61
CA SER A 195 -5.70 1.10 -12.30
C SER A 195 -5.40 1.08 -13.81
N GLU A 196 -5.51 2.17 -14.60
CA GLU A 196 -5.34 2.14 -16.08
C GLU A 196 -3.93 1.74 -16.57
N ALA A 197 -2.88 2.29 -15.93
CA ALA A 197 -1.49 1.96 -16.24
C ALA A 197 -1.14 0.54 -15.76
N GLU A 198 -1.72 0.13 -14.64
CA GLU A 198 -1.60 -1.22 -14.07
C GLU A 198 -2.37 -2.26 -14.89
N ARG A 199 -3.57 -1.95 -15.38
CA ARG A 199 -4.40 -2.75 -16.27
C ARG A 199 -3.68 -3.02 -17.58
N SER A 200 -3.14 -1.96 -18.19
CA SER A 200 -2.33 -2.11 -19.41
C SER A 200 -1.05 -2.91 -19.14
N GLY A 201 -0.44 -2.69 -17.97
CA GLY A 201 0.71 -3.47 -17.51
C GLY A 201 0.38 -4.95 -17.34
N PHE A 202 -0.76 -5.25 -16.73
CA PHE A 202 -1.23 -6.60 -16.49
C PHE A 202 -1.56 -7.33 -17.78
N ILE A 203 -2.34 -6.72 -18.68
CA ILE A 203 -2.66 -7.31 -19.98
C ILE A 203 -1.35 -7.65 -20.71
N ASN A 204 -0.38 -6.72 -20.74
CA ASN A 204 0.92 -6.97 -21.36
C ASN A 204 1.72 -8.07 -20.65
N GLY A 205 1.71 -8.10 -19.31
CA GLY A 205 2.37 -9.13 -18.51
C GLY A 205 1.74 -10.51 -18.73
N PHE A 206 0.41 -10.58 -18.82
CA PHE A 206 -0.37 -11.79 -19.08
C PHE A 206 -0.12 -12.32 -20.49
N ILE A 207 -0.12 -11.46 -21.50
CA ILE A 207 0.26 -11.82 -22.87
C ILE A 207 1.69 -12.35 -22.89
N GLN A 208 2.64 -11.62 -22.29
CA GLN A 208 4.04 -12.02 -22.25
C GLN A 208 4.21 -13.39 -21.58
N PHE A 209 3.54 -13.60 -20.44
CA PHE A 209 3.58 -14.84 -19.68
C PHE A 209 3.10 -16.04 -20.52
N TRP A 210 1.94 -15.94 -21.18
CA TRP A 210 1.41 -17.04 -21.98
C TRP A 210 2.14 -17.23 -23.31
N THR A 211 2.64 -16.15 -23.92
CA THR A 211 3.42 -16.21 -25.17
C THR A 211 4.76 -16.91 -24.96
N MET A 212 5.35 -16.83 -23.76
CA MET A 212 6.59 -17.53 -23.42
C MET A 212 6.41 -19.05 -23.22
N ARG A 213 5.18 -19.57 -23.15
CA ARG A 213 4.92 -21.00 -22.95
C ARG A 213 4.80 -21.73 -24.29
N VAL A 214 5.58 -22.81 -24.44
CA VAL A 214 5.69 -23.60 -25.69
C VAL A 214 4.34 -24.20 -26.14
N ASN A 215 3.43 -24.45 -25.20
CA ASN A 215 2.15 -25.10 -25.46
C ASN A 215 0.99 -24.09 -25.65
N ASN A 216 1.27 -22.79 -25.70
CA ASN A 216 0.20 -21.80 -25.90
C ASN A 216 -0.23 -21.75 -27.38
N THR A 217 -1.51 -22.01 -27.63
CA THR A 217 -2.12 -21.93 -28.96
C THR A 217 -2.90 -20.63 -29.18
N ARG A 218 -3.05 -19.80 -28.14
CA ARG A 218 -3.86 -18.56 -28.19
C ARG A 218 -3.09 -17.39 -28.77
N THR A 219 -3.76 -16.53 -29.54
CA THR A 219 -3.15 -15.28 -30.06
C THR A 219 -3.02 -14.22 -28.95
N ALA A 220 -2.23 -13.18 -29.21
CA ALA A 220 -2.08 -12.06 -28.27
C ALA A 220 -3.42 -11.36 -27.99
N GLU A 221 -4.31 -11.29 -28.97
CA GLU A 221 -5.66 -10.73 -28.85
C GLU A 221 -6.55 -11.61 -27.97
N GLU A 222 -6.54 -12.93 -28.16
CA GLU A 222 -7.31 -13.86 -27.32
C GLU A 222 -6.83 -13.84 -25.86
N LEU A 223 -5.52 -13.73 -25.64
CA LEU A 223 -4.93 -13.56 -24.32
C LEU A 223 -5.30 -12.21 -23.69
N ALA A 224 -5.41 -11.15 -24.50
CA ALA A 224 -5.83 -9.84 -24.02
C ALA A 224 -7.30 -9.85 -23.58
N GLU A 225 -8.20 -10.53 -24.31
CA GLU A 225 -9.60 -10.67 -23.91
C GLU A 225 -9.76 -11.54 -22.66
N ALA A 226 -9.02 -12.65 -22.57
CA ALA A 226 -8.99 -13.47 -21.37
C ALA A 226 -8.48 -12.69 -20.14
N ALA A 227 -7.44 -11.87 -20.32
CA ALA A 227 -6.92 -11.00 -19.27
C ALA A 227 -7.96 -9.95 -18.85
N LYS A 228 -8.73 -9.37 -19.78
CA LYS A 228 -9.79 -8.41 -19.45
C LYS A 228 -10.94 -9.03 -18.67
N ALA A 229 -11.30 -10.28 -18.98
CA ALA A 229 -12.41 -10.98 -18.34
C ALA A 229 -12.18 -11.27 -16.84
N ILE A 230 -10.91 -11.33 -16.41
CA ILE A 230 -10.54 -11.59 -15.01
C ILE A 230 -10.21 -10.32 -14.21
N LEU A 231 -10.38 -9.13 -14.79
CA LEU A 231 -10.17 -7.86 -14.12
C LEU A 231 -11.43 -7.38 -13.40
N CYS A 232 -11.30 -7.11 -12.10
CA CYS A 232 -12.28 -6.36 -11.32
C CYS A 232 -11.68 -5.00 -10.95
N GLY A 233 -12.52 -3.98 -10.75
CA GLY A 233 -12.12 -2.63 -10.36
C GLY A 233 -12.64 -2.25 -8.99
N CYS A 234 -11.80 -1.60 -8.17
CA CYS A 234 -12.14 -1.22 -6.81
C CYS A 234 -13.22 -0.12 -6.71
N GLU A 235 -14.33 -0.42 -6.02
CA GLU A 235 -15.43 0.53 -5.75
C GLU A 235 -14.99 1.75 -4.95
N GLU A 236 -14.01 1.61 -4.04
CA GLU A 236 -13.55 2.74 -3.23
C GLU A 236 -12.84 3.81 -4.06
N HIS A 237 -12.17 3.45 -5.17
CA HIS A 237 -11.63 4.45 -6.09
C HIS A 237 -12.75 5.26 -6.76
N PHE A 238 -13.83 4.59 -7.13
CA PHE A 238 -15.01 5.27 -7.66
C PHE A 238 -15.70 6.13 -6.61
N ARG A 239 -15.92 5.62 -5.38
CA ARG A 239 -16.50 6.38 -4.25
C ARG A 239 -15.67 7.60 -3.88
N ALA A 240 -14.35 7.47 -3.88
CA ALA A 240 -13.42 8.56 -3.65
C ALA A 240 -13.45 9.59 -4.80
N ALA A 241 -13.55 9.13 -6.05
CA ALA A 241 -13.71 10.00 -7.22
C ALA A 241 -15.04 10.77 -7.16
N VAL A 242 -16.16 10.11 -6.87
CA VAL A 242 -17.48 10.72 -6.65
C VAL A 242 -17.41 11.79 -5.57
N THR A 243 -16.81 11.49 -4.42
CA THR A 243 -16.64 12.44 -3.32
C THR A 243 -15.79 13.65 -3.71
N ARG A 244 -14.78 13.45 -4.56
CA ARG A 244 -13.89 14.51 -5.02
C ARG A 244 -14.59 15.46 -5.98
N VAL A 245 -15.26 14.93 -7.00
CA VAL A 245 -15.96 15.75 -8.00
C VAL A 245 -17.21 16.43 -7.40
N SER A 246 -17.84 15.81 -6.40
CA SER A 246 -18.98 16.43 -5.69
C SER A 246 -18.58 17.68 -4.90
N ARG A 247 -17.29 17.87 -4.59
CA ARG A 247 -16.77 19.07 -3.90
C ARG A 247 -16.41 20.20 -4.86
N ILE A 248 -16.49 19.97 -6.17
CA ILE A 248 -16.24 20.98 -7.17
C ILE A 248 -17.53 21.77 -7.38
N ASN A 249 -17.70 22.83 -6.58
CA ASN A 249 -18.93 23.66 -6.58
C ASN A 249 -19.32 24.20 -7.97
N GLY A 250 -18.33 24.39 -8.85
CA GLY A 250 -18.57 24.83 -10.23
C GLY A 250 -19.13 23.74 -11.15
N ALA A 251 -18.96 22.47 -10.82
CA ALA A 251 -19.44 21.31 -11.58
C ALA A 251 -20.71 20.70 -10.94
N VAL A 252 -20.74 20.60 -9.61
CA VAL A 252 -21.89 20.16 -8.82
C VAL A 252 -22.29 21.30 -7.89
N GLY A 253 -23.48 21.86 -8.09
CA GLY A 253 -23.99 22.92 -7.23
C GLY A 253 -24.13 22.43 -5.77
N PRO A 254 -23.88 23.27 -4.75
CA PRO A 254 -23.91 22.86 -3.34
C PRO A 254 -25.21 22.15 -2.93
N ASN A 255 -26.36 22.61 -3.45
CA ASN A 255 -27.68 22.05 -3.13
C ASN A 255 -27.98 20.72 -3.87
N LYS A 256 -27.10 20.29 -4.79
CA LYS A 256 -27.26 19.08 -5.60
C LYS A 256 -26.22 18.00 -5.28
N VAL A 257 -25.36 18.22 -4.28
CA VAL A 257 -24.27 17.31 -3.91
C VAL A 257 -24.78 15.93 -3.51
N GLU A 258 -25.78 15.86 -2.64
CA GLU A 258 -26.31 14.56 -2.19
C GLU A 258 -27.11 13.84 -3.28
N ALA A 259 -27.84 14.60 -4.11
CA ALA A 259 -28.51 14.04 -5.29
C ALA A 259 -27.50 13.44 -6.28
N PHE A 260 -26.39 14.14 -6.54
CA PHE A 260 -25.31 13.64 -7.38
C PHE A 260 -24.68 12.36 -6.80
N LYS A 261 -24.27 12.37 -5.52
CA LYS A 261 -23.64 11.21 -4.89
C LYS A 261 -24.54 9.98 -4.92
N THR A 262 -25.82 10.15 -4.57
CA THR A 262 -26.80 9.06 -4.55
C THR A 262 -26.92 8.43 -5.94
N ARG A 263 -27.06 9.24 -6.99
CA ARG A 263 -27.20 8.76 -8.36
C ARG A 263 -25.92 8.14 -8.89
N ALA A 264 -24.76 8.75 -8.62
CA ALA A 264 -23.47 8.23 -9.06
C ALA A 264 -23.12 6.91 -8.37
N LEU A 265 -23.33 6.78 -7.06
CA LEU A 265 -23.09 5.53 -6.32
C LEU A 265 -24.12 4.45 -6.67
N GLY A 266 -25.36 4.85 -6.97
CA GLY A 266 -26.40 3.93 -7.43
C GLY A 266 -26.06 3.19 -8.72
N LEU A 267 -25.15 3.72 -9.55
CA LEU A 267 -24.65 3.04 -10.76
C LEU A 267 -23.97 1.70 -10.46
N LEU A 268 -23.39 1.53 -9.26
CA LEU A 268 -22.67 0.30 -8.86
C LEU A 268 -23.57 -0.93 -8.83
N SER A 269 -24.86 -0.74 -8.51
CA SER A 269 -25.83 -1.79 -8.26
C SER A 269 -26.94 -1.86 -9.32
N VAL A 270 -26.74 -1.25 -10.50
CA VAL A 270 -27.74 -1.28 -11.57
C VAL A 270 -27.76 -2.67 -12.22
N ALA A 271 -28.95 -3.23 -12.40
CA ALA A 271 -29.15 -4.61 -12.85
C ALA A 271 -28.94 -4.83 -14.35
N SER A 272 -29.11 -3.82 -15.20
CA SER A 272 -28.98 -3.97 -16.66
C SER A 272 -28.12 -2.90 -17.31
N GLY A 273 -27.44 -3.26 -18.41
CA GLY A 273 -26.59 -2.34 -19.16
C GLY A 273 -27.36 -1.14 -19.71
N ASP A 274 -28.58 -1.36 -20.22
CA ASP A 274 -29.45 -0.30 -20.74
C ASP A 274 -29.85 0.70 -19.65
N GLU A 275 -30.15 0.22 -18.44
CA GLU A 275 -30.49 1.09 -17.32
C GLU A 275 -29.25 1.83 -16.82
N PHE A 276 -28.06 1.21 -16.88
CA PHE A 276 -26.80 1.88 -16.57
C PHE A 276 -26.56 3.06 -17.51
N ASP A 277 -26.67 2.84 -18.83
CA ASP A 277 -26.46 3.89 -19.82
C ASP A 277 -27.50 5.01 -19.67
N LYS A 278 -28.75 4.66 -19.40
CA LYS A 278 -29.81 5.63 -19.15
C LYS A 278 -29.52 6.48 -17.90
N GLN A 279 -29.16 5.87 -16.78
CA GLN A 279 -28.86 6.58 -15.55
C GLN A 279 -27.59 7.43 -15.66
N ALA A 280 -26.55 6.93 -16.33
CA ALA A 280 -25.33 7.68 -16.59
C ALA A 280 -25.61 8.90 -17.49
N ASN A 281 -26.41 8.74 -18.55
CA ASN A 281 -26.81 9.85 -19.41
C ASN A 281 -27.66 10.90 -18.68
N LEU A 282 -28.55 10.49 -17.77
CA LEU A 282 -29.27 11.42 -16.92
C LEU A 282 -28.33 12.21 -15.99
N ILE A 283 -27.23 11.61 -15.52
CA ILE A 283 -26.24 12.33 -14.69
C ILE A 283 -25.51 13.36 -15.55
N ILE A 284 -25.16 13.02 -16.80
CA ILE A 284 -24.55 13.95 -17.75
C ILE A 284 -25.50 15.12 -18.05
N GLN A 285 -26.80 14.85 -18.21
CA GLN A 285 -27.80 15.89 -18.48
C GLN A 285 -27.94 16.88 -17.31
N ASP A 286 -28.00 16.39 -16.07
CA ASP A 286 -28.18 17.23 -14.88
C ASP A 286 -26.88 17.92 -14.41
N PHE A 287 -25.73 17.34 -14.77
CA PHE A 287 -24.39 17.82 -14.42
C PHE A 287 -23.48 17.86 -15.66
N PRO A 288 -23.76 18.74 -16.64
CA PRO A 288 -23.08 18.73 -17.95
C PRO A 288 -21.56 18.94 -17.87
N LYS A 289 -21.08 19.62 -16.83
CA LYS A 289 -19.65 19.83 -16.59
C LYS A 289 -18.91 18.58 -16.12
N LEU A 290 -19.63 17.55 -15.68
CA LEU A 290 -19.09 16.23 -15.35
C LEU A 290 -19.11 15.27 -16.54
N LYS A 291 -19.57 15.70 -17.73
CA LYS A 291 -19.60 14.86 -18.93
C LYS A 291 -18.26 14.14 -19.21
N PRO A 292 -17.10 14.81 -19.21
CA PRO A 292 -15.82 14.12 -19.45
C PRO A 292 -15.45 13.10 -18.38
N TRP A 293 -15.90 13.32 -17.13
CA TRP A 293 -15.70 12.39 -16.02
C TRP A 293 -16.59 11.16 -16.17
N MET A 294 -17.86 11.35 -16.50
CA MET A 294 -18.81 10.25 -16.68
C MET A 294 -18.49 9.43 -17.93
N GLU A 295 -18.19 10.08 -19.06
CA GLU A 295 -17.78 9.41 -20.29
C GLU A 295 -16.52 8.56 -20.10
N TRP A 296 -15.64 8.93 -19.17
CA TRP A 296 -14.48 8.11 -18.82
C TRP A 296 -14.91 6.80 -18.14
N TRP A 297 -15.83 6.86 -17.18
CA TRP A 297 -16.36 5.69 -16.47
C TRP A 297 -17.25 4.80 -17.34
N MET A 298 -17.96 5.38 -18.31
CA MET A 298 -18.80 4.65 -19.27
C MET A 298 -18.00 3.88 -20.33
N ARG A 299 -16.68 4.08 -20.44
CA ARG A 299 -15.87 3.30 -21.39
C ARG A 299 -15.94 1.82 -21.03
N PRO A 300 -16.10 0.90 -22.00
CA PRO A 300 -16.14 -0.54 -21.72
C PRO A 300 -14.94 -1.02 -20.90
N SER A 301 -13.77 -0.42 -21.10
CA SER A 301 -12.54 -0.70 -20.36
C SER A 301 -12.60 -0.46 -18.85
N HIS A 302 -13.51 0.40 -18.38
CA HIS A 302 -13.66 0.79 -16.98
C HIS A 302 -15.00 0.32 -16.42
N ALA A 303 -16.05 0.39 -17.22
CA ALA A 303 -17.39 0.00 -16.83
C ALA A 303 -17.45 -1.49 -16.46
N THR A 304 -16.83 -2.35 -17.27
CA THR A 304 -16.77 -3.80 -17.07
C THR A 304 -16.01 -4.22 -15.81
N MET A 305 -15.19 -3.35 -15.24
CA MET A 305 -14.46 -3.64 -14.01
C MET A 305 -15.31 -3.32 -12.77
N LEU A 306 -16.21 -2.35 -12.87
CA LEU A 306 -16.78 -1.68 -11.70
C LEU A 306 -18.30 -1.86 -11.55
N PHE A 307 -19.06 -1.75 -12.64
CA PHE A 307 -20.52 -1.74 -12.56
C PHE A 307 -21.06 -3.13 -12.77
N SER A 308 -21.89 -3.61 -11.84
CA SER A 308 -22.54 -4.94 -11.89
C SER A 308 -23.19 -5.22 -13.25
N SER A 309 -24.01 -4.29 -13.75
CA SER A 309 -24.64 -4.33 -15.09
C SER A 309 -23.70 -4.50 -16.29
N GLN A 310 -22.42 -4.15 -16.13
CA GLN A 310 -21.44 -4.10 -17.22
C GLN A 310 -20.35 -5.16 -17.05
N ARG A 311 -20.28 -5.83 -15.89
CA ARG A 311 -19.22 -6.79 -15.56
C ARG A 311 -19.29 -8.03 -16.45
N LEU A 312 -18.12 -8.51 -16.85
CA LEU A 312 -17.95 -9.78 -17.57
C LEU A 312 -17.69 -10.96 -16.63
N MET A 313 -17.30 -10.68 -15.38
CA MET A 313 -17.01 -11.67 -14.34
C MET A 313 -18.30 -12.17 -13.68
N GLU A 314 -18.36 -13.46 -13.35
CA GLU A 314 -19.53 -14.06 -12.70
C GLU A 314 -19.78 -13.50 -11.28
N GLU A 315 -21.04 -13.28 -10.94
CA GLU A 315 -21.48 -12.56 -9.73
C GLU A 315 -20.99 -13.22 -8.42
N HIS A 316 -20.99 -14.55 -8.35
CA HIS A 316 -20.54 -15.31 -7.18
C HIS A 316 -19.04 -15.10 -6.87
N VAL A 317 -18.24 -14.78 -7.89
CA VAL A 317 -16.81 -14.47 -7.74
C VAL A 317 -16.64 -13.06 -7.20
N VAL A 318 -17.44 -12.13 -7.67
CA VAL A 318 -17.40 -10.71 -7.28
C VAL A 318 -17.83 -10.51 -5.83
N GLU A 319 -18.92 -11.15 -5.39
CA GLU A 319 -19.42 -11.06 -4.01
C GLU A 319 -18.41 -11.56 -2.96
N SER A 320 -17.49 -12.41 -3.39
CA SER A 320 -16.45 -12.98 -2.54
C SER A 320 -15.20 -12.10 -2.41
N MET A 321 -15.08 -11.04 -3.21
CA MET A 321 -13.91 -10.15 -3.23
C MET A 321 -14.08 -8.94 -2.29
N PRO A 322 -13.00 -8.50 -1.62
CA PRO A 322 -13.05 -7.30 -0.79
C PRO A 322 -13.09 -6.02 -1.64
N ASN A 323 -14.14 -5.21 -1.48
CA ASN A 323 -14.40 -4.00 -2.28
C ASN A 323 -13.47 -2.79 -1.98
N THR A 324 -12.34 -2.95 -1.27
CA THR A 324 -11.54 -1.81 -0.74
C THR A 324 -10.03 -1.93 -0.96
N THR A 325 -9.35 -0.83 -1.30
CA THR A 325 -7.88 -0.72 -1.42
C THR A 325 -7.15 -0.49 -0.09
N ASN A 326 -7.86 -0.50 1.04
CA ASN A 326 -7.27 -0.28 2.37
C ASN A 326 -6.17 -1.29 2.73
N ALA A 327 -6.18 -2.44 2.07
CA ALA A 327 -5.14 -3.46 2.15
C ALA A 327 -3.74 -2.88 1.88
N GLU A 328 -3.58 -2.23 0.72
CA GLU A 328 -2.27 -1.78 0.26
C GLU A 328 -1.84 -0.47 0.91
N GLU A 329 -2.78 0.45 1.19
CA GLU A 329 -2.44 1.63 1.99
C GLU A 329 -1.94 1.25 3.39
N ALA A 330 -2.58 0.25 4.02
CA ALA A 330 -2.14 -0.29 5.29
C ALA A 330 -0.81 -1.03 5.17
N MET A 331 -0.58 -1.73 4.05
CA MET A 331 0.67 -2.42 3.75
C MET A 331 1.84 -1.44 3.65
N HIS A 332 1.71 -0.40 2.82
CA HIS A 332 2.71 0.65 2.70
C HIS A 332 2.96 1.35 4.04
N TRP A 333 1.91 1.64 4.82
CA TRP A 333 2.08 2.20 6.16
C TRP A 333 2.83 1.25 7.10
N ARG A 334 2.57 -0.06 7.03
CA ARG A 334 3.27 -1.07 7.83
C ARG A 334 4.76 -1.10 7.49
N PHE A 335 5.12 -1.00 6.21
CA PHE A 335 6.51 -0.92 5.77
C PHE A 335 7.17 0.34 6.34
N TYR A 336 6.51 1.50 6.21
CA TYR A 336 7.05 2.76 6.74
C TYR A 336 7.22 2.76 8.25
N SER A 337 6.30 2.16 8.98
CA SER A 337 6.36 2.09 10.44
C SER A 337 7.42 1.10 10.92
N ALA A 338 7.69 0.04 10.17
CA ALA A 338 8.67 -0.98 10.52
C ALA A 338 10.12 -0.54 10.24
N THR A 339 10.38 0.07 9.07
CA THR A 339 11.76 0.35 8.63
C THR A 339 12.05 1.83 8.41
N GLY A 340 11.03 2.69 8.38
CA GLY A 340 11.17 4.11 8.06
C GLY A 340 10.93 4.41 6.58
N ARG A 341 11.49 5.52 6.11
CA ARG A 341 11.28 6.08 4.77
C ARG A 341 12.60 6.57 4.18
N ASP A 342 12.58 6.88 2.89
CA ASP A 342 13.70 7.49 2.16
C ASP A 342 14.99 6.64 2.15
N HIS A 343 14.83 5.32 2.01
CA HIS A 343 15.94 4.38 1.94
C HIS A 343 16.76 4.54 0.64
N SER A 344 18.09 4.44 0.72
CA SER A 344 18.92 4.15 -0.46
C SER A 344 18.55 2.76 -1.01
N PHE A 345 18.94 2.45 -2.25
CA PHE A 345 18.54 1.20 -2.89
C PHE A 345 18.94 -0.02 -2.05
N MET A 346 20.23 -0.21 -1.76
CA MET A 346 20.70 -1.39 -1.02
C MET A 346 20.13 -1.47 0.40
N HIS A 347 20.02 -0.32 1.08
CA HIS A 347 19.43 -0.28 2.42
C HIS A 347 17.93 -0.62 2.38
N GLY A 348 17.22 -0.18 1.35
CA GLY A 348 15.81 -0.52 1.16
C GLY A 348 15.62 -2.00 0.82
N MET A 349 16.46 -2.60 -0.03
CA MET A 349 16.41 -4.04 -0.34
C MET A 349 16.60 -4.90 0.92
N ASN A 350 17.58 -4.56 1.76
CA ASN A 350 17.77 -5.20 3.07
C ASN A 350 16.56 -5.01 4.01
N SER A 351 15.93 -3.84 3.96
CA SER A 351 14.73 -3.54 4.75
C SER A 351 13.53 -4.39 4.28
N LEU A 352 13.37 -4.57 2.97
CA LEU A 352 12.34 -5.43 2.39
C LEU A 352 12.50 -6.89 2.81
N TYR A 353 13.73 -7.43 2.78
CA TYR A 353 14.01 -8.78 3.26
C TYR A 353 13.63 -8.97 4.73
N LYS A 354 14.03 -8.02 5.60
CA LYS A 354 13.67 -8.06 7.03
C LYS A 354 12.16 -8.02 7.27
N ILE A 355 11.42 -7.22 6.50
CA ILE A 355 9.95 -7.17 6.57
C ILE A 355 9.35 -8.51 6.14
N ALA A 356 9.83 -9.09 5.03
CA ALA A 356 9.34 -10.38 4.55
C ALA A 356 9.53 -11.49 5.61
N MET A 357 10.72 -11.54 6.22
CA MET A 357 11.02 -12.49 7.29
C MET A 357 10.18 -12.24 8.56
N ASP A 358 9.82 -10.99 8.88
CA ASP A 358 8.93 -10.68 10.00
C ASP A 358 7.53 -11.26 9.81
N PHE A 359 6.97 -11.19 8.60
CA PHE A 359 5.69 -11.83 8.28
C PHE A 359 5.74 -13.35 8.45
N GLU A 360 6.79 -14.00 7.95
CA GLU A 360 7.01 -15.43 8.09
C GLU A 360 7.12 -15.85 9.57
N ARG A 361 7.92 -15.12 10.36
CA ARG A 361 8.04 -15.36 11.81
C ARG A 361 6.71 -15.20 12.54
N GLN A 362 5.91 -14.21 12.17
CA GLN A 362 4.57 -14.03 12.75
C GLN A 362 3.65 -15.20 12.39
N PHE A 363 3.70 -15.68 11.15
CA PHE A 363 2.91 -16.82 10.70
C PHE A 363 3.26 -18.09 11.48
N ASP A 364 4.56 -18.37 11.61
CA ASP A 364 5.07 -19.48 12.41
C ASP A 364 4.71 -19.36 13.89
N ALA A 365 4.77 -18.16 14.47
CA ALA A 365 4.39 -17.91 15.84
C ALA A 365 2.90 -18.24 16.07
N VAL A 366 2.01 -17.77 15.17
CA VAL A 366 0.58 -18.08 15.25
C VAL A 366 0.32 -19.58 15.09
N ASN A 367 0.99 -20.26 14.15
CA ASN A 367 0.87 -21.71 13.99
C ASN A 367 1.35 -22.50 15.22
N LYS A 368 2.29 -21.94 16.00
CA LYS A 368 2.74 -22.47 17.29
C LYS A 368 1.83 -22.06 18.47
N GLY A 369 0.72 -21.37 18.20
CA GLY A 369 -0.21 -20.89 19.23
C GLY A 369 0.27 -19.68 20.02
N ILE A 370 1.33 -18.99 19.57
CA ILE A 370 1.88 -17.80 20.23
C ILE A 370 1.08 -16.57 19.80
N PRO A 371 0.51 -15.79 20.73
CA PRO A 371 -0.25 -14.60 20.40
C PRO A 371 0.66 -13.49 19.88
N ILE A 372 0.36 -12.96 18.69
CA ILE A 372 1.10 -11.86 18.06
C ILE A 372 0.48 -10.47 18.31
N ARG A 373 -0.68 -10.41 19.00
CA ARG A 373 -1.43 -9.16 19.28
C ARG A 373 -2.13 -9.24 20.63
N TYR A 374 -2.24 -8.09 21.31
CA TYR A 374 -3.00 -7.94 22.57
C TYR A 374 -4.49 -7.65 22.37
N ARG A 375 -4.89 -7.17 21.19
CA ARG A 375 -6.28 -6.78 20.86
C ARG A 375 -6.91 -7.78 19.89
N GLN A 376 -8.24 -7.77 19.82
CA GLN A 376 -9.02 -8.57 18.87
C GLN A 376 -8.53 -8.35 17.43
N PRO A 377 -8.32 -9.44 16.64
CA PRO A 377 -8.02 -9.32 15.23
C PRO A 377 -9.20 -8.66 14.47
N GLU A 378 -8.90 -8.03 13.33
CA GLU A 378 -9.91 -7.52 12.38
C GLU A 378 -10.93 -6.49 12.92
N ALA A 379 -10.56 -5.62 13.87
CA ALA A 379 -11.47 -4.57 14.38
C ALA A 379 -12.11 -3.69 13.29
N TRP A 380 -11.49 -3.59 12.11
CA TRP A 380 -12.03 -2.89 10.94
C TRP A 380 -13.28 -3.56 10.36
N LYS A 381 -13.50 -4.88 10.54
CA LYS A 381 -14.72 -5.57 10.11
C LYS A 381 -15.93 -5.12 10.92
N VAL A 382 -15.74 -4.89 12.23
CA VAL A 382 -16.77 -4.34 13.11
C VAL A 382 -17.15 -2.93 12.66
N ILE A 383 -16.14 -2.09 12.38
CA ILE A 383 -16.36 -0.74 11.84
C ILE A 383 -17.06 -0.81 10.48
N ALA A 384 -16.65 -1.72 9.59
CA ALA A 384 -17.29 -1.90 8.29
C ALA A 384 -18.76 -2.30 8.41
N ALA A 385 -19.09 -3.21 9.33
CA ALA A 385 -20.47 -3.60 9.60
C ALA A 385 -21.32 -2.45 10.16
N GLU A 386 -20.73 -1.58 10.98
CA GLU A 386 -21.43 -0.44 11.60
C GLU A 386 -21.63 0.76 10.67
N ILE A 387 -20.61 1.14 9.90
CA ILE A 387 -20.62 2.39 9.11
C ILE A 387 -20.51 2.18 7.61
N GLY A 388 -20.54 0.93 7.13
CA GLY A 388 -20.42 0.58 5.71
C GLY A 388 -19.03 0.82 5.11
N ARG A 389 -18.02 1.10 5.96
CA ARG A 389 -16.64 1.42 5.56
C ARG A 389 -15.63 1.05 6.63
N THR A 390 -14.40 0.78 6.24
CA THR A 390 -13.37 0.22 7.13
C THR A 390 -12.63 1.25 8.00
N LYS A 391 -12.88 2.57 7.82
CA LYS A 391 -12.36 3.66 8.66
C LYS A 391 -13.39 4.78 8.87
N PRO A 392 -13.45 5.44 10.04
CA PRO A 392 -14.16 6.70 10.23
C PRO A 392 -13.50 7.82 9.41
N THR A 393 -14.26 8.80 8.89
CA THR A 393 -13.68 9.93 8.16
C THR A 393 -12.82 10.80 9.09
N CYS A 394 -11.50 10.77 8.92
CA CYS A 394 -10.57 11.66 9.60
C CYS A 394 -9.92 12.63 8.60
N ALA A 395 -10.65 13.59 8.04
CA ALA A 395 -10.00 14.71 7.33
C ALA A 395 -10.89 15.95 7.20
N GLU A 396 -10.44 17.05 7.79
CA GLU A 396 -11.07 18.36 7.62
C GLU A 396 -10.65 19.08 6.33
N LYS A 397 -9.43 18.91 5.78
CA LYS A 397 -8.98 19.59 4.53
C LYS A 397 -7.84 18.86 3.77
N PRO A 398 -8.09 18.26 2.59
CA PRO A 398 -7.09 17.48 1.84
C PRO A 398 -6.42 18.20 0.63
N ASN A 399 -6.73 19.48 0.39
CA ASN A 399 -6.40 20.14 -0.89
C ASN A 399 -4.99 20.73 -1.03
N GLU A 400 -4.12 20.61 -0.03
CA GLU A 400 -2.82 21.27 -0.11
C GLU A 400 -1.69 20.34 -0.55
N LYS A 401 -1.29 20.57 -1.81
CA LYS A 401 0.03 20.32 -2.42
C LYS A 401 0.34 18.89 -2.89
N LYS A 402 0.06 18.63 -4.18
CA LYS A 402 0.94 17.85 -5.09
C LYS A 402 0.90 18.41 -6.51
N ARG A 403 2.06 18.55 -7.16
CA ARG A 403 2.16 18.87 -8.60
C ARG A 403 1.69 17.64 -9.39
N LYS A 404 0.76 17.83 -10.33
CA LYS A 404 0.18 16.76 -11.15
C LYS A 404 0.89 16.63 -12.50
N LYS A 405 1.24 15.40 -12.86
CA LYS A 405 1.48 14.93 -14.24
C LYS A 405 0.31 13.98 -14.55
N ASN A 406 -0.19 13.94 -15.78
CA ASN A 406 -1.31 13.08 -16.16
C ASN A 406 -1.02 11.62 -15.79
N ASP A 407 -1.78 11.05 -14.85
CA ASP A 407 -1.55 9.78 -14.16
C ASP A 407 -2.60 8.69 -14.54
N GLY A 408 -3.39 8.92 -15.60
CA GLY A 408 -4.40 7.96 -16.06
C GLY A 408 -5.67 7.92 -15.19
N ARG A 409 -5.90 8.95 -14.37
CA ARG A 409 -7.12 9.10 -13.57
C ARG A 409 -8.25 9.76 -14.38
N PRO A 410 -9.54 9.51 -14.03
CA PRO A 410 -10.63 10.26 -14.62
C PRO A 410 -10.46 11.76 -14.37
N PRO A 411 -10.87 12.65 -15.29
CA PRO A 411 -10.76 14.08 -15.10
C PRO A 411 -11.54 14.50 -13.86
N ASP A 412 -10.83 14.82 -12.78
CA ASP A 412 -11.39 14.98 -11.44
C ASP A 412 -11.00 16.30 -10.78
N THR A 413 -10.45 17.23 -11.57
CA THR A 413 -10.00 18.55 -11.10
C THR A 413 -10.84 19.70 -11.62
N ILE A 414 -10.82 20.79 -10.85
CA ILE A 414 -11.37 22.10 -11.24
C ILE A 414 -10.85 22.50 -12.63
N LYS A 415 -9.55 22.34 -12.90
CA LYS A 415 -8.96 22.74 -14.18
C LYS A 415 -9.45 21.87 -15.35
N GLU A 416 -9.56 20.56 -15.16
CA GLU A 416 -10.00 19.65 -16.23
C GLU A 416 -11.50 19.77 -16.53
N LEU A 417 -12.31 20.02 -15.49
CA LEU A 417 -13.77 20.05 -15.60
C LEU A 417 -14.32 21.45 -15.88
N LEU A 418 -13.64 22.52 -15.45
CA LEU A 418 -14.16 23.90 -15.54
C LEU A 418 -13.38 24.83 -16.46
N ASN A 419 -12.09 24.57 -16.75
CA ASN A 419 -11.27 25.49 -17.57
C ASN A 419 -11.23 25.11 -19.06
N LYS A 420 -12.26 24.43 -19.58
CA LYS A 420 -12.48 24.31 -21.03
C LYS A 420 -13.53 25.34 -21.48
N SER A 421 -13.08 26.58 -21.57
CA SER A 421 -13.67 27.68 -22.33
C SER A 421 -12.46 28.57 -22.64
N THR A 422 -11.94 28.65 -23.86
CA THR A 422 -12.58 28.80 -25.18
C THR A 422 -11.56 28.51 -26.29
N ASN A 423 -12.09 28.05 -27.43
CA ASN A 423 -11.48 27.72 -28.74
C ASN A 423 -10.83 26.34 -28.88
#